data_AF-A0A2A4NFG0-F1
#
_entry.id   AF-A0A2A4NFG0-F1
#
_cell.length_a   1.000
_cell.length_b   1.000
_cell.length_c   1.000
_cell.angle_alpha   90.00
_cell.angle_beta   90.00
_cell.angle_gamma   90.00
#
_symmetry.space_group_name_H-M   'P 1'
#
loop_
_entity.id
_entity.type
_entity.pdbx_description
1 polymer ?
#
loop_
_entity_poly.entity_id
_entity_poly.type
_entity_poly.pdbx_seq_one_letter_code
_entity_poly.pdbx_strand_id
1 'polypeptide(L)'
;MPVFLTLLARLCVVLLLGNAASAQSLSYVGSDTCSDCHADQADLWKGSQHALAWTRPTPQTMLGDFNDAEFDDGKTVTRFSTREGEYFVTVTEMDGQTTQYKVHSAAGIAPLQQYLLETEPGRQQSLDVVWDVEQERWYNLYPDQVLPPDDGLHWSGPYKTWNGRCAECHATGYQRNYGARTGKYTSTTAEMGVGCEACHGQASAHLGWTEGQDVLAGGPPNIDAYGFPIGVKAIGDQQCAACHSRRESLLGGNPNPGTPFADAYTLATLRPGLYEADGQIKDEVYVYGSFLQSKMFARGVGC
;
A
#
# COMPACT_ATOMS: atom_id res chain seq x y z
N MET A 1 5.97 -66.39 -37.91
CA MET A 1 6.14 -65.06 -38.54
C MET A 1 4.79 -64.35 -38.50
N PRO A 2 4.66 -63.10 -38.01
CA PRO A 2 5.66 -62.25 -37.38
C PRO A 2 5.25 -61.76 -35.97
N VAL A 3 6.16 -61.98 -35.02
CA VAL A 3 6.26 -61.29 -33.74
C VAL A 3 7.07 -60.03 -34.03
N PHE A 4 6.45 -58.90 -34.36
CA PHE A 4 7.19 -57.65 -34.66
C PHE A 4 6.37 -56.37 -34.45
N LEU A 5 5.43 -56.35 -33.50
CA LEU A 5 4.60 -55.15 -33.24
C LEU A 5 4.52 -54.72 -31.77
N THR A 6 5.48 -55.12 -30.94
CA THR A 6 5.50 -54.78 -29.50
C THR A 6 6.76 -54.04 -29.05
N LEU A 7 7.62 -53.58 -29.97
CA LEU A 7 8.85 -52.87 -29.60
C LEU A 7 8.86 -51.36 -29.91
N LEU A 8 7.93 -50.81 -30.70
CA LEU A 8 7.89 -49.36 -30.98
C LEU A 8 7.07 -48.54 -29.97
N ALA A 9 6.15 -49.17 -29.22
CA ALA A 9 5.30 -48.43 -28.28
C ALA A 9 5.99 -48.06 -26.94
N ARG A 10 7.21 -48.56 -26.70
CA ARG A 10 7.98 -48.24 -25.47
C ARG A 10 9.10 -47.21 -25.67
N LEU A 11 9.32 -46.73 -26.90
CA LEU A 11 10.38 -45.76 -27.20
C LEU A 11 9.86 -44.34 -27.53
N CYS A 12 8.59 -44.04 -27.21
CA CYS A 12 8.03 -42.69 -27.39
C CYS A 12 7.50 -42.05 -26.10
N VAL A 13 7.60 -42.72 -24.94
CA VAL A 13 7.11 -42.16 -23.66
C VAL A 13 8.24 -41.58 -22.80
N VAL A 14 9.51 -41.70 -23.22
CA VAL A 14 10.68 -41.22 -22.42
C VAL A 14 11.17 -39.81 -22.83
N LEU A 15 10.58 -39.16 -23.83
CA LEU A 15 11.09 -37.88 -24.36
C LEU A 15 10.16 -36.67 -24.21
N LEU A 16 9.09 -36.78 -23.41
CA LEU A 16 8.18 -35.66 -23.12
C LEU A 16 8.25 -35.17 -21.66
N LEU A 17 9.25 -35.58 -20.90
CA LEU A 17 9.75 -34.79 -19.76
C LEU A 17 10.72 -33.73 -20.28
N GLY A 18 10.30 -32.97 -21.29
CA GLY A 18 10.95 -31.71 -21.57
C GLY A 18 10.77 -30.86 -20.33
N ASN A 19 11.88 -30.39 -19.76
CA ASN A 19 11.91 -29.38 -18.71
C ASN A 19 10.96 -28.25 -19.11
N ALA A 20 9.73 -28.28 -18.61
CA ALA A 20 8.98 -27.07 -18.40
C ALA A 20 9.77 -26.36 -17.30
N ALA A 21 10.78 -25.59 -17.72
CA ALA A 21 11.40 -24.60 -16.85
C ALA A 21 10.22 -23.78 -16.31
N SER A 22 9.91 -23.98 -15.03
CA SER A 22 8.91 -23.18 -14.36
C SER A 22 9.44 -21.75 -14.46
N ALA A 23 8.78 -20.91 -15.26
CA ALA A 23 9.16 -19.52 -15.37
C ALA A 23 9.18 -18.96 -13.95
N GLN A 24 10.37 -18.60 -13.48
CA GLN A 24 10.55 -18.23 -12.09
C GLN A 24 9.77 -16.94 -11.83
N SER A 25 8.78 -16.99 -10.95
CA SER A 25 7.99 -15.81 -10.60
C SER A 25 8.88 -14.80 -9.89
N LEU A 26 8.78 -13.52 -10.25
CA LEU A 26 9.43 -12.45 -9.51
C LEU A 26 8.89 -12.39 -8.08
N SER A 27 9.78 -12.10 -7.12
CA SER A 27 9.43 -11.92 -5.72
C SER A 27 10.01 -10.63 -5.17
N TYR A 28 9.28 -10.01 -4.25
CA TYR A 28 9.77 -8.89 -3.46
C TYR A 28 10.93 -9.33 -2.57
N VAL A 29 11.95 -8.50 -2.46
CA VAL A 29 13.16 -8.75 -1.64
C VAL A 29 13.32 -7.74 -0.49
N GLY A 30 12.49 -6.71 -0.45
CA GLY A 30 12.46 -5.66 0.58
C GLY A 30 13.53 -4.59 0.37
N SER A 31 13.19 -3.36 0.77
CA SER A 31 14.04 -2.18 0.58
C SER A 31 15.41 -2.27 1.29
N ASP A 32 15.49 -3.02 2.41
CA ASP A 32 16.76 -3.25 3.12
C ASP A 32 17.82 -3.91 2.22
N THR A 33 17.41 -4.85 1.36
CA THR A 33 18.30 -5.52 0.41
C THR A 33 18.91 -4.54 -0.61
N CYS A 34 18.20 -3.46 -0.93
CA CYS A 34 18.68 -2.43 -1.84
C CYS A 34 19.81 -1.59 -1.22
N SER A 35 19.78 -1.41 0.11
CA SER A 35 20.69 -0.49 0.82
C SER A 35 22.16 -0.92 0.79
N ASP A 36 22.44 -2.21 0.60
CA ASP A 36 23.80 -2.76 0.49
C ASP A 36 24.57 -2.23 -0.73
N CYS A 37 23.85 -1.96 -1.84
CA CYS A 37 24.42 -1.47 -3.09
C CYS A 37 24.04 -0.01 -3.41
N HIS A 38 22.91 0.47 -2.87
CA HIS A 38 22.32 1.78 -3.15
C HIS A 38 22.22 2.65 -1.88
N ALA A 39 23.31 2.73 -1.13
CA ALA A 39 23.36 3.43 0.17
C ALA A 39 22.87 4.89 0.09
N ASP A 40 23.35 5.67 -0.87
CA ASP A 40 22.96 7.08 -1.02
C ASP A 40 21.45 7.25 -1.25
N GLN A 41 20.84 6.38 -2.07
CA GLN A 41 19.40 6.42 -2.33
C GLN A 41 18.61 5.96 -1.12
N ALA A 42 19.08 4.90 -0.44
CA ALA A 42 18.45 4.38 0.77
C ALA A 42 18.46 5.43 1.89
N ASP A 43 19.55 6.16 2.08
CA ASP A 43 19.67 7.22 3.07
C ASP A 43 18.68 8.37 2.82
N LEU A 44 18.49 8.76 1.55
CA LEU A 44 17.50 9.77 1.15
C LEU A 44 16.06 9.26 1.32
N TRP A 45 15.80 7.99 1.01
CA TRP A 45 14.47 7.41 1.07
C TRP A 45 13.99 7.14 2.49
N LYS A 46 14.85 6.61 3.37
CA LYS A 46 14.46 6.07 4.70
C LYS A 46 13.77 7.09 5.62
N GLY A 47 14.12 8.37 5.49
CA GLY A 47 13.49 9.47 6.24
C GLY A 47 12.34 10.16 5.50
N SER A 48 12.02 9.74 4.28
CA SER A 48 10.97 10.35 3.46
C SER A 48 9.57 9.96 3.94
N GLN A 49 8.57 10.75 3.55
CA GLN A 49 7.17 10.41 3.80
C GLN A 49 6.73 9.12 3.09
N HIS A 50 7.41 8.69 2.02
CA HIS A 50 7.14 7.41 1.37
C HIS A 50 7.52 6.23 2.28
N ALA A 51 8.75 6.24 2.81
CA ALA A 51 9.21 5.21 3.75
C ALA A 51 8.37 5.18 5.03
N LEU A 52 7.89 6.36 5.47
CA LEU A 52 7.15 6.54 6.72
C LEU A 52 5.63 6.61 6.51
N ALA A 53 5.12 6.25 5.33
CA ALA A 53 3.69 6.31 5.00
C ALA A 53 2.84 5.35 5.86
N TRP A 54 3.45 4.25 6.32
CA TRP A 54 2.85 3.26 7.22
C TRP A 54 3.93 2.53 8.00
N THR A 55 3.90 2.63 9.32
CA THR A 55 4.98 2.12 10.19
C THR A 55 4.45 1.27 11.33
N ARG A 56 5.30 0.34 11.80
CA ARG A 56 5.03 -0.42 13.04
C ARG A 56 5.11 0.52 14.25
N PRO A 57 4.38 0.24 15.33
CA PRO A 57 4.40 1.07 16.53
C PRO A 57 5.70 0.86 17.30
N THR A 58 6.57 1.86 17.28
CA THR A 58 7.86 1.89 18.01
C THR A 58 8.04 3.27 18.64
N PRO A 59 8.95 3.44 19.62
CA PRO A 59 9.25 4.75 20.19
C PRO A 59 9.66 5.81 19.15
N GLN A 60 10.23 5.39 18.01
CA GLN A 60 10.67 6.29 16.95
C GLN A 60 9.54 6.68 15.98
N THR A 61 8.47 5.89 15.91
CA THR A 61 7.40 6.03 14.92
C THR A 61 6.06 6.41 15.53
N MET A 62 5.93 6.36 16.86
CA MET A 62 4.75 6.78 17.60
C MET A 62 5.00 8.17 18.20
N LEU A 63 4.70 9.21 17.42
CA LEU A 63 4.95 10.61 17.79
C LEU A 63 3.90 11.19 18.74
N GLY A 64 2.72 10.56 18.82
CA GLY A 64 1.63 11.01 19.69
C GLY A 64 1.92 10.87 21.17
N ASP A 65 1.21 11.65 21.99
CA ASP A 65 1.30 11.53 23.44
C ASP A 65 0.49 10.32 23.96
N PHE A 66 1.19 9.21 24.24
CA PHE A 66 0.64 8.00 24.86
C PHE A 66 0.92 7.93 26.37
N ASN A 67 1.19 9.06 27.04
CA ASN A 67 1.43 9.10 28.50
C ASN A 67 0.12 9.28 29.29
N ASP A 68 -0.85 8.38 29.06
CA ASP A 68 -2.20 8.45 29.62
C ASP A 68 -2.99 9.71 29.21
N ALA A 69 -2.71 10.25 28.03
CA ALA A 69 -3.42 11.38 27.47
C ALA A 69 -4.89 11.03 27.18
N GLU A 70 -5.79 12.00 27.37
CA GLU A 70 -7.21 11.87 27.10
C GLU A 70 -7.66 12.99 26.16
N PHE A 71 -8.52 12.62 25.20
CA PHE A 71 -9.18 13.53 24.28
C PHE A 71 -10.68 13.27 24.31
N ASP A 72 -11.44 14.32 24.63
CA ASP A 72 -12.90 14.32 24.67
C ASP A 72 -13.41 15.41 23.73
N ASP A 73 -14.17 15.02 22.70
CA ASP A 73 -14.81 15.93 21.74
C ASP A 73 -16.33 16.11 21.99
N GLY A 74 -16.80 15.69 23.17
CA GLY A 74 -18.21 15.71 23.58
C GLY A 74 -19.05 14.58 22.99
N LYS A 75 -18.47 13.72 22.14
CA LYS A 75 -19.14 12.56 21.52
C LYS A 75 -18.44 11.27 21.93
N THR A 76 -17.12 11.27 21.86
CA THR A 76 -16.29 10.10 22.12
C THR A 76 -15.15 10.51 23.04
N VAL A 77 -14.87 9.69 24.06
CA VAL A 77 -13.67 9.87 24.91
C VAL A 77 -12.62 8.87 24.47
N THR A 78 -11.47 9.36 24.03
CA THR A 78 -10.34 8.54 23.58
C THR A 78 -9.15 8.74 24.51
N ARG A 79 -8.62 7.65 25.07
CA ARG A 79 -7.43 7.65 25.91
C ARG A 79 -6.29 6.89 25.26
N PHE A 80 -5.10 7.48 25.29
CA PHE A 80 -3.88 6.97 24.70
C PHE A 80 -2.91 6.58 25.81
N SER A 81 -2.43 5.33 25.79
CA SER A 81 -1.55 4.83 26.85
C SER A 81 -0.46 3.90 26.29
N THR A 82 0.65 3.81 27.00
CA THR A 82 1.70 2.83 26.76
C THR A 82 1.85 1.90 27.96
N ARG A 83 1.97 0.59 27.70
CA ARG A 83 2.24 -0.41 28.73
C ARG A 83 3.25 -1.42 28.20
N GLU A 84 4.32 -1.65 28.95
CA GLU A 84 5.34 -2.67 28.62
C GLU A 84 5.95 -2.47 27.20
N GLY A 85 6.04 -1.22 26.73
CA GLY A 85 6.54 -0.87 25.40
C GLY A 85 5.51 -1.02 24.27
N GLU A 86 4.27 -1.40 24.59
CA GLU A 86 3.16 -1.51 23.63
C GLU A 86 2.20 -0.32 23.77
N TYR A 87 1.55 0.06 22.68
CA TYR A 87 0.68 1.23 22.59
C TYR A 87 -0.78 0.80 22.55
N PHE A 88 -1.62 1.50 23.30
CA PHE A 88 -3.04 1.19 23.46
C PHE A 88 -3.89 2.45 23.30
N VAL A 89 -5.07 2.26 22.70
CA VAL A 89 -6.12 3.27 22.61
C VAL A 89 -7.38 2.71 23.26
N THR A 90 -7.93 3.42 24.23
CA THR A 90 -9.23 3.11 24.82
C THR A 90 -10.25 4.11 24.31
N VAL A 91 -11.31 3.64 23.67
CA VAL A 91 -12.38 4.46 23.10
C VAL A 91 -13.65 4.19 23.90
N THR A 92 -14.26 5.24 24.44
CA THR A 92 -15.61 5.23 25.01
C THR A 92 -16.54 5.91 24.02
N GLU A 93 -17.44 5.11 23.44
CA GLU A 93 -18.39 5.53 22.42
C GLU A 93 -19.59 6.29 23.00
N MET A 94 -20.39 6.89 22.11
CA MET A 94 -21.59 7.67 22.46
C MET A 94 -22.66 6.86 23.21
N ASP A 95 -22.66 5.54 23.05
CA ASP A 95 -23.56 4.62 23.76
C ASP A 95 -23.02 4.21 25.14
N GLY A 96 -21.85 4.72 25.53
CA GLY A 96 -21.16 4.43 26.78
C GLY A 96 -20.33 3.14 26.74
N GLN A 97 -20.25 2.44 25.60
CA GLN A 97 -19.39 1.27 25.48
C GLN A 97 -17.92 1.69 25.44
N THR A 98 -17.13 1.16 26.38
CA THR A 98 -15.68 1.36 26.40
C THR A 98 -14.97 0.10 25.90
N THR A 99 -14.12 0.27 24.88
CA THR A 99 -13.26 -0.80 24.36
C THR A 99 -11.81 -0.34 24.30
N GLN A 100 -10.88 -1.23 24.69
CA GLN A 100 -9.45 -1.01 24.55
C GLN A 100 -8.90 -1.80 23.36
N TYR A 101 -8.10 -1.13 22.54
CA TYR A 101 -7.42 -1.69 21.39
C TYR A 101 -5.92 -1.54 21.56
N LYS A 102 -5.18 -2.58 21.20
CA LYS A 102 -3.76 -2.44 20.91
C LYS A 102 -3.60 -1.72 19.59
N VAL A 103 -2.72 -0.72 19.52
CA VAL A 103 -2.41 -0.05 18.26
C VAL A 103 -1.71 -1.02 17.34
N HIS A 104 -2.27 -1.25 16.16
CA HIS A 104 -1.66 -2.12 15.15
C HIS A 104 -0.46 -1.41 14.50
N SER A 105 -0.60 -0.13 14.15
CA SER A 105 0.38 0.65 13.39
C SER A 105 0.02 2.14 13.31
N ALA A 106 0.97 2.96 12.87
CA ALA A 106 0.77 4.38 12.57
C ALA A 106 0.82 4.63 11.05
N ALA A 107 -0.13 5.42 10.56
CA ALA A 107 -0.18 5.90 9.18
C ALA A 107 0.28 7.37 9.14
N GLY A 108 1.28 7.64 8.30
CA GLY A 108 1.89 8.95 8.15
C GLY A 108 2.91 9.32 9.23
N ILE A 109 3.61 10.43 8.98
CA ILE A 109 4.63 11.02 9.86
C ILE A 109 4.50 12.54 9.99
N ALA A 110 3.96 13.22 8.98
CA ALA A 110 3.69 14.65 8.97
C ALA A 110 2.67 15.00 7.86
N PRO A 111 1.83 16.04 8.04
CA PRO A 111 1.73 16.89 9.23
C PRO A 111 0.96 16.22 10.39
N LEU A 112 0.41 15.02 10.18
CA LEU A 112 -0.32 14.27 11.19
C LEU A 112 0.07 12.79 11.21
N GLN A 113 -0.21 12.13 12.33
CA GLN A 113 -0.25 10.67 12.43
C GLN A 113 -1.65 10.18 12.74
N GLN A 114 -2.11 9.22 11.95
CA GLN A 114 -3.34 8.48 12.21
C GLN A 114 -3.01 7.08 12.71
N TYR A 115 -3.76 6.60 13.70
CA TYR A 115 -3.49 5.29 14.30
C TYR A 115 -4.49 4.24 13.81
N LEU A 116 -3.97 3.06 13.51
CA LEU A 116 -4.75 1.95 13.00
C LEU A 116 -5.04 0.95 14.11
N LEU A 117 -6.31 0.61 14.27
CA LEU A 117 -6.80 -0.32 15.28
C LEU A 117 -7.40 -1.54 14.59
N GLU A 118 -7.08 -2.75 15.06
CA GLU A 118 -7.71 -3.97 14.56
C GLU A 118 -8.97 -4.26 15.40
N THR A 119 -10.15 -4.04 14.82
CA THR A 119 -11.42 -4.19 15.54
C THR A 119 -11.97 -5.62 15.46
N GLU A 120 -11.56 -6.37 14.44
CA GLU A 120 -11.83 -7.80 14.25
C GLU A 120 -10.63 -8.43 13.52
N PRO A 121 -10.42 -9.76 13.60
CA PRO A 121 -9.32 -10.42 12.89
C PRO A 121 -9.24 -10.04 11.41
N GLY A 122 -8.15 -9.35 11.03
CA GLY A 122 -7.84 -8.85 9.70
C GLY A 122 -8.48 -7.51 9.33
N ARG A 123 -9.42 -6.98 10.14
CA ARG A 123 -10.11 -5.70 9.89
C ARG A 123 -9.39 -4.56 10.61
N GLN A 124 -8.56 -3.84 9.86
CA GLN A 124 -7.86 -2.66 10.35
C GLN A 124 -8.69 -1.41 10.06
N GLN A 125 -8.91 -0.60 11.08
CA GLN A 125 -9.69 0.63 11.02
C GLN A 125 -8.80 1.85 11.27
N SER A 126 -9.10 2.93 10.56
CA SER A 126 -8.41 4.20 10.70
C SER A 126 -9.13 5.05 11.74
N LEU A 127 -8.51 5.29 12.88
CA LEU A 127 -9.11 6.07 13.98
C LEU A 127 -9.24 7.55 13.56
N ASP A 128 -10.38 8.18 13.88
CA ASP A 128 -10.62 9.59 13.50
C ASP A 128 -9.95 10.61 14.43
N VAL A 129 -9.53 10.18 15.64
CA VAL A 129 -8.67 10.98 16.52
C VAL A 129 -7.22 10.75 16.13
N VAL A 130 -6.57 11.83 15.69
CA VAL A 130 -5.21 11.83 15.13
C VAL A 130 -4.30 12.78 15.90
N TRP A 131 -3.00 12.59 15.74
CA TRP A 131 -1.98 13.45 16.32
C TRP A 131 -1.53 14.50 15.30
N ASP A 132 -1.65 15.78 15.64
CA ASP A 132 -0.99 16.88 14.94
C ASP A 132 0.48 16.90 15.33
N VAL A 133 1.37 16.66 14.37
CA VAL A 133 2.82 16.58 14.62
C VAL A 133 3.43 17.97 14.77
N GLU A 134 2.82 18.99 14.17
CA GLU A 134 3.31 20.36 14.21
C GLU A 134 2.86 21.10 15.48
N GLN A 135 1.61 20.86 15.90
CA GLN A 135 1.02 21.49 17.08
C GLN A 135 1.11 20.62 18.34
N GLU A 136 1.59 19.38 18.20
CA GLU A 136 1.74 18.40 19.28
C GLU A 136 0.44 18.23 20.09
N ARG A 137 -0.68 17.95 19.39
CA ARG A 137 -1.99 17.77 20.03
C ARG A 137 -2.86 16.73 19.35
N TRP A 138 -3.72 16.12 20.15
CA TRP A 138 -4.83 15.30 19.67
C TRP A 138 -5.94 16.17 19.07
N TYR A 139 -6.51 15.74 17.95
CA TYR A 139 -7.72 16.31 17.38
C TYR A 139 -8.52 15.28 16.59
N ASN A 140 -9.82 15.53 16.42
CA ASN A 140 -10.68 14.74 15.56
C ASN A 140 -10.63 15.31 14.12
N LEU A 141 -10.40 14.45 13.12
CA LEU A 141 -10.39 14.83 11.70
C LEU A 141 -11.73 15.42 11.22
N TYR A 142 -12.84 15.06 11.87
CA TYR A 142 -14.20 15.45 11.48
C TYR A 142 -14.97 16.02 12.69
N PRO A 143 -14.52 17.15 13.27
CA PRO A 143 -15.03 17.65 14.54
C PRO A 143 -16.51 18.06 14.49
N ASP A 144 -17.02 18.42 13.31
CA ASP A 144 -18.42 18.83 13.10
C ASP A 144 -19.37 17.66 12.82
N GLN A 145 -18.84 16.44 12.60
CA GLN A 145 -19.65 15.27 12.32
C GLN A 145 -20.06 14.57 13.63
N VAL A 146 -21.30 14.09 13.66
CA VAL A 146 -21.84 13.23 14.72
C VAL A 146 -22.14 11.89 14.07
N LEU A 147 -21.23 10.93 14.24
CA LEU A 147 -21.32 9.62 13.62
C LEU A 147 -21.48 8.58 14.74
N PRO A 148 -22.67 8.02 14.98
CA PRO A 148 -22.84 6.94 15.94
C PRO A 148 -22.18 5.62 15.44
N PRO A 149 -21.94 4.63 16.32
CA PRO A 149 -21.25 3.38 15.94
C PRO A 149 -21.92 2.55 14.84
N ASP A 150 -23.21 2.76 14.56
CA ASP A 150 -23.94 2.09 13.48
C ASP A 150 -23.88 2.84 12.13
N ASP A 151 -23.26 4.03 12.10
CA ASP A 151 -23.03 4.80 10.88
C ASP A 151 -21.86 4.22 10.07
N GLY A 152 -22.05 4.12 8.74
CA GLY A 152 -21.01 3.58 7.87
C GLY A 152 -19.71 4.40 7.85
N LEU A 153 -19.80 5.71 8.11
CA LEU A 153 -18.69 6.67 8.13
C LEU A 153 -18.01 6.77 9.49
N HIS A 154 -18.59 6.19 10.56
CA HIS A 154 -17.93 6.10 11.87
C HIS A 154 -16.56 5.44 11.72
N TRP A 155 -15.59 5.80 12.56
CA TRP A 155 -14.20 5.30 12.50
C TRP A 155 -14.12 3.75 12.47
N SER A 156 -15.08 3.07 13.10
CA SER A 156 -15.19 1.60 13.12
C SER A 156 -16.03 1.01 11.96
N GLY A 157 -16.58 1.86 11.11
CA GLY A 157 -17.43 1.52 9.96
C GLY A 157 -16.66 1.12 8.69
N PRO A 158 -17.37 0.61 7.66
CA PRO A 158 -16.77 0.11 6.42
C PRO A 158 -16.09 1.18 5.56
N TYR A 159 -16.44 2.46 5.71
CA TYR A 159 -15.79 3.54 4.94
C TYR A 159 -14.43 3.95 5.52
N LYS A 160 -14.07 3.44 6.71
CA LYS A 160 -12.83 3.75 7.42
C LYS A 160 -11.84 2.58 7.46
N THR A 161 -12.21 1.47 6.83
CA THR A 161 -11.41 0.24 6.79
C THR A 161 -10.14 0.43 5.95
N TRP A 162 -9.01 0.52 6.66
CA TRP A 162 -7.68 0.74 6.11
C TRP A 162 -7.36 -0.20 4.95
N ASN A 163 -7.65 -1.49 5.12
CA ASN A 163 -7.41 -2.54 4.11
C ASN A 163 -8.02 -2.17 2.76
N GLY A 164 -9.22 -1.59 2.79
CA GLY A 164 -10.01 -1.30 1.61
C GLY A 164 -9.81 0.09 1.02
N ARG A 165 -9.27 1.02 1.82
CA ARG A 165 -9.30 2.45 1.52
C ARG A 165 -7.92 3.07 1.34
N CYS A 166 -6.93 2.61 2.11
CA CYS A 166 -5.67 3.34 2.26
C CYS A 166 -4.45 2.45 2.01
N ALA A 167 -4.50 1.18 2.43
CA ALA A 167 -3.35 0.27 2.41
C ALA A 167 -2.69 0.14 1.03
N GLU A 168 -3.49 0.13 -0.04
CA GLU A 168 -2.98 0.02 -1.41
C GLU A 168 -2.03 1.17 -1.80
N CYS A 169 -2.21 2.38 -1.25
CA CYS A 169 -1.32 3.51 -1.54
C CYS A 169 -0.19 3.67 -0.51
N HIS A 170 -0.26 2.97 0.62
CA HIS A 170 0.62 3.14 1.78
C HIS A 170 1.46 1.89 2.09
N ALA A 171 1.45 0.90 1.19
CA ALA A 171 2.14 -0.36 1.37
C ALA A 171 2.78 -0.81 0.05
N THR A 172 3.74 -1.72 0.15
CA THR A 172 4.44 -2.30 -1.00
C THR A 172 3.98 -3.74 -1.21
N GLY A 173 3.69 -4.12 -2.45
CA GLY A 173 3.22 -5.47 -2.78
C GLY A 173 1.95 -5.88 -2.04
N TYR A 174 1.05 -4.93 -1.79
CA TYR A 174 -0.18 -5.14 -1.05
C TYR A 174 -1.16 -6.02 -1.82
N GLN A 175 -1.77 -6.97 -1.14
CA GLN A 175 -2.93 -7.72 -1.60
C GLN A 175 -4.03 -7.61 -0.56
N ARG A 176 -5.18 -7.11 -0.97
CA ARG A 176 -6.34 -6.88 -0.11
C ARG A 176 -6.95 -8.19 0.40
N ASN A 177 -7.04 -9.19 -0.49
CA ASN A 177 -7.60 -10.52 -0.21
C ASN A 177 -8.92 -10.46 0.56
N TYR A 178 -9.86 -9.64 0.07
CA TYR A 178 -11.18 -9.52 0.68
C TYR A 178 -12.11 -10.64 0.18
N GLY A 179 -12.59 -11.47 1.10
CA GLY A 179 -13.56 -12.50 0.80
C GLY A 179 -14.98 -11.91 0.76
N ALA A 180 -15.50 -11.59 -0.42
CA ALA A 180 -16.84 -10.98 -0.56
C ALA A 180 -17.98 -11.79 0.07
N ARG A 181 -17.85 -13.13 0.15
CA ARG A 181 -18.82 -14.01 0.83
C ARG A 181 -18.63 -14.08 2.34
N THR A 182 -17.39 -13.95 2.81
CA THR A 182 -17.06 -14.09 4.24
C THR A 182 -17.04 -12.75 4.96
N GLY A 183 -16.94 -11.63 4.24
CA GLY A 183 -16.79 -10.30 4.81
C GLY A 183 -15.43 -10.06 5.47
N LYS A 184 -14.43 -10.92 5.21
CA LYS A 184 -13.14 -10.90 5.91
C LYS A 184 -12.00 -10.45 5.01
N TYR A 185 -11.04 -9.76 5.61
CA TYR A 185 -9.76 -9.42 5.00
C TYR A 185 -8.70 -10.41 5.47
N THR A 186 -7.95 -10.98 4.53
CA THR A 186 -6.71 -11.72 4.80
C THR A 186 -5.56 -11.05 4.07
N SER A 187 -5.46 -9.73 4.26
CA SER A 187 -4.56 -8.88 3.51
C SER A 187 -3.09 -9.22 3.77
N THR A 188 -2.27 -9.10 2.74
CA THR A 188 -0.82 -9.28 2.84
C THR A 188 -0.10 -8.09 2.23
N THR A 189 1.15 -7.89 2.62
CA THR A 189 2.05 -6.88 2.05
C THR A 189 3.46 -7.44 2.07
N ALA A 190 4.29 -7.05 1.10
CA ALA A 190 5.70 -7.36 1.11
C ALA A 190 6.45 -6.47 2.11
N GLU A 191 6.07 -5.19 2.22
CA GLU A 191 6.72 -4.21 3.09
C GLU A 191 5.71 -3.13 3.50
N MET A 192 5.73 -2.73 4.78
CA MET A 192 4.93 -1.60 5.27
C MET A 192 5.57 -0.27 4.82
N GLY A 193 4.75 0.64 4.31
CA GLY A 193 5.24 1.87 3.68
C GLY A 193 5.47 1.70 2.17
N VAL A 194 5.83 2.81 1.53
CA VAL A 194 6.14 2.86 0.10
C VAL A 194 7.65 2.64 -0.06
N GLY A 195 8.04 1.38 -0.20
CA GLY A 195 9.40 0.90 -0.37
C GLY A 195 9.93 1.04 -1.79
N CYS A 196 11.19 0.65 -2.00
CA CYS A 196 11.86 0.73 -3.30
C CYS A 196 11.06 0.00 -4.39
N GLU A 197 10.59 -1.21 -4.06
CA GLU A 197 9.89 -2.09 -4.99
C GLU A 197 8.46 -1.64 -5.28
N ALA A 198 7.90 -0.64 -4.58
CA ALA A 198 6.62 -0.03 -4.94
C ALA A 198 6.70 0.78 -6.24
N CYS A 199 7.89 1.30 -6.56
CA CYS A 199 8.16 2.06 -7.79
C CYS A 199 8.97 1.25 -8.81
N HIS A 200 9.95 0.46 -8.34
CA HIS A 200 10.88 -0.28 -9.21
C HIS A 200 10.44 -1.72 -9.51
N GLY A 201 9.41 -2.22 -8.82
CA GLY A 201 8.95 -3.60 -8.97
C GLY A 201 9.82 -4.61 -8.25
N GLN A 202 9.41 -5.88 -8.32
CA GLN A 202 10.05 -6.99 -7.65
C GLN A 202 11.48 -7.22 -8.15
N ALA A 203 12.46 -7.25 -7.25
CA ALA A 203 13.87 -7.23 -7.60
C ALA A 203 14.57 -8.60 -7.55
N SER A 204 13.86 -9.72 -7.38
CA SER A 204 14.51 -11.04 -7.28
C SER A 204 15.34 -11.41 -8.51
N ALA A 205 14.89 -11.06 -9.72
CA ALA A 205 15.69 -11.24 -10.93
C ALA A 205 16.84 -10.23 -11.00
N HIS A 206 16.66 -9.00 -10.50
CA HIS A 206 17.76 -8.04 -10.41
C HIS A 206 18.92 -8.57 -9.55
N LEU A 207 18.64 -9.24 -8.43
CA LEU A 207 19.68 -9.89 -7.62
C LEU A 207 20.40 -11.01 -8.38
N GLY A 208 19.66 -11.85 -9.11
CA GLY A 208 20.27 -12.86 -9.97
C GLY A 208 21.17 -12.23 -11.04
N TRP A 209 20.75 -11.12 -11.62
CA TRP A 209 21.54 -10.38 -12.61
C TRP A 209 22.84 -9.81 -12.02
N THR A 210 22.83 -9.27 -10.80
CA THR A 210 24.06 -8.78 -10.15
C THR A 210 25.05 -9.90 -9.84
N GLU A 211 24.57 -11.13 -9.69
CA GLU A 211 25.39 -12.35 -9.55
C GLU A 211 25.88 -12.94 -10.88
N GLY A 212 25.57 -12.30 -12.01
CA GLY A 212 26.00 -12.74 -13.34
C GLY A 212 25.10 -13.83 -13.98
N GLN A 213 23.90 -14.04 -13.45
CA GLN A 213 22.92 -14.95 -14.05
C GLN A 213 22.34 -14.32 -15.34
N ASP A 214 22.09 -15.14 -16.36
CA ASP A 214 21.32 -14.72 -17.53
C ASP A 214 19.83 -14.75 -17.18
N VAL A 215 19.33 -13.63 -16.66
CA VAL A 215 17.94 -13.51 -16.21
C VAL A 215 16.95 -13.41 -17.35
N LEU A 216 17.40 -13.15 -18.58
CA LEU A 216 16.53 -13.12 -19.77
C LEU A 216 16.36 -14.52 -20.36
N ALA A 217 17.38 -15.38 -20.23
CA ALA A 217 17.30 -16.77 -20.64
C ALA A 217 16.52 -17.62 -19.63
N GLY A 218 15.21 -17.75 -19.85
CA GLY A 218 14.34 -18.60 -19.03
C GLY A 218 13.79 -17.92 -17.75
N GLY A 219 14.04 -16.62 -17.60
CA GLY A 219 13.42 -15.80 -16.55
C GLY A 219 11.96 -15.42 -16.84
N PRO A 220 11.33 -14.68 -15.91
CA PRO A 220 9.94 -14.26 -16.06
C PRO A 220 9.76 -13.36 -17.30
N PRO A 221 8.61 -13.49 -18.01
CA PRO A 221 8.32 -12.61 -19.12
C PRO A 221 8.19 -11.15 -18.66
N ASN A 222 8.59 -10.20 -19.51
CA ASN A 222 8.45 -8.75 -19.30
C ASN A 222 9.36 -8.14 -18.20
N ILE A 223 10.62 -8.56 -18.14
CA ILE A 223 11.67 -7.84 -17.40
C ILE A 223 12.62 -7.12 -18.35
N ASP A 224 13.24 -6.05 -17.87
CA ASP A 224 14.30 -5.33 -18.57
C ASP A 224 15.66 -6.03 -18.45
N ALA A 225 16.69 -5.46 -19.09
CA ALA A 225 18.04 -6.00 -19.09
C ALA A 225 18.72 -6.03 -17.70
N TYR A 226 18.10 -5.40 -16.70
CA TYR A 226 18.57 -5.34 -15.32
C TYR A 226 17.73 -6.20 -14.38
N GLY A 227 16.75 -6.95 -14.90
CA GLY A 227 15.92 -7.85 -14.11
C GLY A 227 14.72 -7.20 -13.42
N PHE A 228 14.29 -6.00 -13.86
CA PHE A 228 13.11 -5.33 -13.30
C PHE A 228 11.90 -5.41 -14.24
N PRO A 229 10.66 -5.48 -13.72
CA PRO A 229 9.44 -5.47 -14.53
C PRO A 229 9.13 -4.08 -15.14
N ILE A 230 9.78 -3.04 -14.64
CA ILE A 230 9.69 -1.66 -15.13
C ILE A 230 11.10 -1.11 -15.36
N GLY A 231 11.29 -0.36 -16.44
CA GLY A 231 12.57 0.25 -16.75
C GLY A 231 12.99 1.27 -15.68
N VAL A 232 14.11 1.02 -15.00
CA VAL A 232 14.61 1.84 -13.88
C VAL A 232 14.91 3.31 -14.23
N LYS A 233 15.12 3.63 -15.51
CA LYS A 233 15.34 5.00 -16.02
C LYS A 233 14.09 5.64 -16.62
N ALA A 234 12.98 4.92 -16.67
CA ALA A 234 11.75 5.31 -17.36
C ALA A 234 10.53 5.08 -16.47
N ILE A 235 10.64 5.39 -15.17
CA ILE A 235 9.47 5.48 -14.29
C ILE A 235 8.64 6.65 -14.80
N GLY A 236 7.60 6.35 -15.56
CA GLY A 236 6.67 7.35 -16.08
C GLY A 236 5.69 7.81 -15.01
N ASP A 237 5.02 8.93 -15.26
CA ASP A 237 4.03 9.56 -14.36
C ASP A 237 2.94 8.60 -13.88
N GLN A 238 2.64 7.56 -14.67
CA GLN A 238 1.65 6.55 -14.31
C GLN A 238 2.03 5.74 -13.06
N GLN A 239 3.34 5.53 -12.82
CA GLN A 239 3.79 4.84 -11.62
C GLN A 239 3.48 5.67 -10.37
N CYS A 240 3.68 6.99 -10.44
CA CYS A 240 3.30 7.91 -9.37
C CYS A 240 1.78 7.99 -9.22
N ALA A 241 1.06 8.00 -10.34
CA ALA A 241 -0.40 8.10 -10.39
C ALA A 241 -1.11 6.94 -9.68
N ALA A 242 -0.47 5.77 -9.59
CA ALA A 242 -0.99 4.64 -8.84
C ALA A 242 -1.37 5.01 -7.39
N CYS A 243 -0.67 5.98 -6.78
CA CYS A 243 -1.01 6.49 -5.45
C CYS A 243 -1.51 7.94 -5.50
N HIS A 244 -0.88 8.79 -6.31
CA HIS A 244 -1.18 10.22 -6.43
C HIS A 244 -2.35 10.48 -7.40
N SER A 245 -3.45 9.77 -7.21
CA SER A 245 -4.69 10.02 -7.94
C SER A 245 -5.91 9.64 -7.11
N ARG A 246 -6.99 10.41 -7.23
CA ARG A 246 -8.30 9.90 -6.84
C ARG A 246 -8.81 8.97 -7.93
N ARG A 247 -8.93 7.70 -7.60
CA ARG A 247 -9.23 6.63 -8.54
C ARG A 247 -10.05 5.52 -7.91
N GLU A 248 -10.66 4.70 -8.75
CA GLU A 248 -11.22 3.41 -8.38
C GLU A 248 -10.24 2.30 -8.74
N SER A 249 -10.01 1.35 -7.82
CA SER A 249 -9.19 0.16 -8.07
C SER A 249 -10.00 -0.91 -8.78
N LEU A 250 -9.48 -1.42 -9.90
CA LEU A 250 -10.07 -2.53 -10.64
C LEU A 250 -9.50 -3.89 -10.18
N LEU A 251 -8.43 -3.86 -9.38
CA LEU A 251 -7.68 -5.03 -8.93
C LEU A 251 -7.75 -5.19 -7.40
N GLY A 252 -7.31 -6.35 -6.93
CA GLY A 252 -7.33 -6.73 -5.51
C GLY A 252 -6.14 -6.25 -4.69
N GLY A 253 -5.34 -5.27 -5.15
CA GLY A 253 -4.10 -4.86 -4.49
C GLY A 253 -3.22 -3.99 -5.39
N ASN A 254 -1.93 -3.88 -5.05
CA ASN A 254 -0.98 -3.19 -5.91
C ASN A 254 -0.83 -3.94 -7.24
N PRO A 255 -0.99 -3.27 -8.40
CA PRO A 255 -0.54 -3.82 -9.66
C PRO A 255 0.98 -3.93 -9.65
N ASN A 256 1.52 -4.83 -10.46
CA ASN A 256 2.97 -4.86 -10.68
C ASN A 256 3.41 -3.51 -11.26
N PRO A 257 4.49 -2.89 -10.75
CA PRO A 257 5.03 -1.67 -11.35
C PRO A 257 5.27 -1.85 -12.85
N GLY A 258 4.90 -0.84 -13.63
CA GLY A 258 4.88 -0.89 -15.09
C GLY A 258 3.54 -1.34 -15.71
N THR A 259 2.57 -1.80 -14.90
CA THR A 259 1.20 -2.03 -15.39
C THR A 259 0.60 -0.70 -15.89
N PRO A 260 0.01 -0.63 -17.10
CA PRO A 260 -0.65 0.56 -17.57
C PRO A 260 -1.74 1.03 -16.59
N PHE A 261 -1.77 2.33 -16.30
CA PHE A 261 -2.69 2.88 -15.29
C PHE A 261 -4.15 2.49 -15.55
N ALA A 262 -4.61 2.58 -16.80
CA ALA A 262 -5.99 2.27 -17.18
C ALA A 262 -6.36 0.78 -17.10
N ASP A 263 -5.38 -0.12 -16.99
CA ASP A 263 -5.62 -1.56 -16.81
C ASP A 263 -5.87 -1.89 -15.33
N ALA A 264 -5.35 -1.06 -14.41
CA ALA A 264 -5.50 -1.25 -12.98
C ALA A 264 -6.56 -0.30 -12.35
N TYR A 265 -6.80 0.85 -12.97
CA TYR A 265 -7.47 1.98 -12.32
C TYR A 265 -8.39 2.78 -13.23
N THR A 266 -9.52 3.24 -12.67
CA THR A 266 -10.37 4.27 -13.29
C THR A 266 -10.11 5.61 -12.60
N LEU A 267 -9.55 6.58 -13.33
CA LEU A 267 -9.27 7.92 -12.82
C LEU A 267 -10.55 8.73 -12.60
N ALA A 268 -10.65 9.43 -11.47
CA ALA A 268 -11.71 10.42 -11.27
C ALA A 268 -11.50 11.63 -12.19
N THR A 269 -12.41 11.81 -13.15
CA THR A 269 -12.40 12.93 -14.09
C THR A 269 -12.90 14.22 -13.45
N LEU A 270 -12.76 15.35 -14.17
CA LEU A 270 -13.32 16.64 -13.75
C LEU A 270 -14.84 16.51 -13.54
N ARG A 271 -15.26 16.54 -12.28
CA ARG A 271 -16.68 16.48 -11.89
C ARG A 271 -16.99 17.47 -10.77
N PRO A 272 -18.22 18.02 -10.72
CA PRO A 272 -18.65 18.88 -9.63
C PRO A 272 -18.39 18.23 -8.26
N GLY A 273 -17.93 19.04 -7.30
CA GLY A 273 -17.58 18.60 -5.94
C GLY A 273 -16.13 18.17 -5.76
N LEU A 274 -15.42 17.78 -6.82
CA LEU A 274 -13.98 17.45 -6.75
C LEU A 274 -13.07 18.59 -7.24
N TYR A 275 -13.58 19.43 -8.13
CA TYR A 275 -12.82 20.50 -8.76
C TYR A 275 -13.58 21.82 -8.72
N GLU A 276 -12.82 22.91 -8.70
CA GLU A 276 -13.29 24.24 -9.07
C GLU A 276 -13.62 24.31 -10.57
N ALA A 277 -14.39 25.32 -10.96
CA ALA A 277 -14.79 25.51 -12.36
C ALA A 277 -13.60 25.78 -13.29
N ASP A 278 -12.47 26.24 -12.75
CA ASP A 278 -11.22 26.47 -13.47
C ASP A 278 -10.25 25.27 -13.44
N GLY A 279 -10.67 24.14 -12.86
CA GLY A 279 -9.90 22.90 -12.79
C GLY A 279 -8.97 22.78 -11.58
N GLN A 280 -8.95 23.76 -10.66
CA GLN A 280 -8.26 23.60 -9.38
C GLN A 280 -8.91 22.51 -8.52
N ILE A 281 -8.12 21.84 -7.69
CA ILE A 281 -8.58 20.76 -6.81
C ILE A 281 -9.32 21.33 -5.60
N LYS A 282 -10.48 20.76 -5.23
CA LYS A 282 -11.23 21.13 -3.99
C LYS A 282 -10.96 20.24 -2.79
N ASP A 283 -10.68 18.98 -3.04
CA ASP A 283 -10.70 17.90 -2.04
C ASP A 283 -9.52 16.94 -2.32
N GLU A 284 -9.50 15.78 -1.68
CA GLU A 284 -8.55 14.69 -1.91
C GLU A 284 -8.64 14.13 -3.34
N VAL A 285 -8.04 14.83 -4.31
CA VAL A 285 -7.96 14.43 -5.73
C VAL A 285 -6.55 13.95 -6.10
N TYR A 286 -5.57 14.25 -5.24
CA TYR A 286 -4.21 13.72 -5.26
C TYR A 286 -3.36 14.07 -6.51
N VAL A 287 -3.76 15.06 -7.31
CA VAL A 287 -3.03 15.74 -8.40
C VAL A 287 -3.07 15.13 -9.81
N TYR A 288 -3.01 13.81 -10.02
CA TYR A 288 -2.79 13.27 -11.37
C TYR A 288 -3.84 13.70 -12.42
N GLY A 289 -5.13 13.68 -12.07
CA GLY A 289 -6.20 14.14 -12.97
C GLY A 289 -6.05 15.59 -13.42
N SER A 290 -5.66 16.47 -12.50
CA SER A 290 -5.36 17.88 -12.78
C SER A 290 -4.06 18.04 -13.57
N PHE A 291 -3.05 17.25 -13.23
CA PHE A 291 -1.72 17.30 -13.84
C PHE A 291 -1.78 17.01 -15.33
N LEU A 292 -2.49 15.96 -15.75
CA LEU A 292 -2.68 15.59 -17.16
C LEU A 292 -3.30 16.72 -18.01
N GLN A 293 -4.00 17.65 -17.38
CA GLN A 293 -4.68 18.78 -18.04
C GLN A 293 -3.87 20.09 -17.94
N SER A 294 -2.73 20.06 -17.25
CA SER A 294 -1.93 21.24 -16.99
C SER A 294 -1.08 21.64 -18.20
N LYS A 295 -0.71 22.93 -18.25
CA LYS A 295 0.28 23.44 -19.20
C LYS A 295 1.66 22.81 -19.02
N MET A 296 1.96 22.30 -17.82
CA MET A 296 3.25 21.66 -17.50
C MET A 296 3.35 20.30 -18.17
N PHE A 297 2.31 19.48 -18.02
CA PHE A 297 2.22 18.19 -18.69
C PHE A 297 2.25 18.34 -20.21
N ALA A 298 1.50 19.31 -20.76
CA ALA A 298 1.54 19.63 -22.20
C ALA A 298 2.92 20.07 -22.71
N ARG A 299 3.83 20.48 -21.82
CA ARG A 299 5.22 20.84 -22.12
C ARG A 299 6.22 19.73 -21.79
N GLY A 300 5.74 18.53 -21.44
CA GLY A 300 6.58 17.36 -21.16
C GLY A 300 7.22 17.36 -19.77
N VAL A 301 6.71 18.15 -18.82
CA VAL A 301 7.06 18.01 -17.41
C VAL A 301 6.43 16.72 -16.89
N GLY A 302 7.21 15.91 -16.18
CA GLY A 302 6.76 14.73 -15.45
C GLY A 302 6.91 14.92 -13.93
N CYS A 303 6.48 13.91 -13.18
CA CYS A 303 6.63 13.85 -11.72
C CYS A 303 8.09 13.68 -11.28
#